data_AF-A0A7C1KUG3-F1
#
_entry.id   AF-A0A7C1KUG3-F1
#
_cell.length_a   1.000
_cell.length_b   1.000
_cell.length_c   1.000
_cell.angle_alpha   90.00
_cell.angle_beta   90.00
_cell.angle_gamma   90.00
#
_symmetry.space_group_name_H-M   'P 1'
#
loop_
_entity.id
_entity.type
_entity.pdbx_description
1 polymer ?
#
loop_
_entity_poly.entity_id
_entity_poly.type
_entity_poly.pdbx_seq_one_letter_code
_entity_poly.pdbx_strand_id
1 'polypeptide(L)'
;MRISSEIDVLGLDLDNTLTFRIRRLPWWCLGLLAPLLTILPPNKPMLKMIRKFRKSGGKIIIISSRPKCFMKFSQLWLRKYKVPYNKIRCVGFINRSLRKLQVMQAEKVKCFIDDDCGIRNFLKENEPLIKILSPLV
;
A
#
# COMPACT_ATOMS: atom_id res chain seq x y z
N MET A 1 -10.47 -13.10 3.95
CA MET A 1 -9.09 -13.06 4.48
C MET A 1 -9.12 -12.62 5.94
N ARG A 2 -8.56 -13.41 6.88
CA ARG A 2 -8.32 -12.98 8.26
C ARG A 2 -6.82 -12.72 8.42
N ILE A 3 -6.46 -11.55 8.95
CA ILE A 3 -5.09 -11.25 9.36
C ILE A 3 -4.89 -11.96 10.71
N SER A 4 -3.83 -12.77 10.84
CA SER A 4 -3.50 -13.47 12.08
C SER A 4 -3.25 -12.46 13.21
N SER A 5 -3.59 -12.82 14.45
CA SER A 5 -3.33 -12.01 15.66
C SER A 5 -1.84 -11.77 15.92
N GLU A 6 -0.96 -12.58 15.31
CA GLU A 6 0.50 -12.47 15.43
C GLU A 6 1.13 -11.36 14.57
N ILE A 7 0.32 -10.73 13.69
CA ILE A 7 0.76 -9.67 12.80
C ILE A 7 0.58 -8.33 13.52
N ASP A 8 1.69 -7.78 14.03
CA ASP A 8 1.66 -6.47 14.70
C ASP A 8 1.79 -5.31 13.70
N VAL A 9 2.44 -5.55 12.56
CA VAL A 9 2.71 -4.55 11.52
C VAL A 9 2.27 -5.07 10.16
N LEU A 10 1.31 -4.35 9.57
CA LEU A 10 0.75 -4.58 8.24
C LEU A 10 1.28 -3.53 7.27
N GLY A 11 1.93 -3.98 6.20
CA GLY A 11 2.29 -3.15 5.06
C GLY A 11 1.21 -3.21 3.98
N LEU A 12 0.93 -2.09 3.32
CA LEU A 12 -0.06 -2.00 2.27
C LEU A 12 0.46 -1.19 1.09
N ASP A 13 0.33 -1.71 -0.12
CA ASP A 13 0.38 -0.86 -1.30
C ASP A 13 -0.86 0.03 -1.38
N LEU A 14 -0.71 1.16 -2.09
CA LEU A 14 -1.77 2.14 -2.23
C LEU A 14 -2.53 1.98 -3.54
N ASP A 15 -1.80 1.91 -4.66
CA ASP A 15 -2.38 1.92 -6.00
C ASP A 15 -3.00 0.57 -6.30
N ASN A 16 -4.25 0.54 -6.78
CA ASN A 16 -5.03 -0.67 -7.09
C ASN A 16 -5.25 -1.66 -5.91
N THR A 17 -4.62 -1.42 -4.76
CA THR A 17 -4.80 -2.16 -3.51
C THR A 17 -5.78 -1.42 -2.60
N LEU A 18 -5.48 -0.17 -2.27
CA LEU A 18 -6.35 0.70 -1.47
C LEU A 18 -7.23 1.60 -2.34
N THR A 19 -6.71 2.06 -3.47
CA THR A 19 -7.48 2.80 -4.47
C THR A 19 -8.07 1.84 -5.49
N PHE A 20 -9.24 2.16 -6.06
CA PHE A 20 -9.73 1.40 -7.21
C PHE A 20 -8.82 1.54 -8.43
N ARG A 21 -8.89 0.52 -9.29
CA ARG A 21 -8.00 0.31 -10.44
C ARG A 21 -8.13 1.45 -11.44
N ILE A 22 -7.12 2.31 -11.56
CA ILE A 22 -6.97 3.15 -12.74
C ILE A 22 -6.21 2.33 -13.77
N ARG A 23 -6.77 2.13 -14.97
CA ARG A 23 -6.06 1.48 -16.07
C ARG A 23 -4.72 2.18 -16.29
N ARG A 24 -3.65 1.42 -16.57
CA ARG A 24 -2.27 1.90 -16.73
C ARG A 24 -2.24 3.13 -17.64
N LEU A 25 -2.14 4.30 -17.04
CA LEU A 25 -1.91 5.55 -17.76
C LEU A 25 -0.40 5.76 -17.87
N PRO A 26 0.08 6.35 -18.98
CA PRO A 26 1.47 6.75 -19.09
C PRO A 26 1.90 7.64 -17.92
N TRP A 27 3.12 7.45 -17.45
CA TRP A 27 3.67 8.13 -16.27
C TRP A 27 3.67 9.66 -16.39
N TRP A 28 3.80 10.21 -17.61
CA TRP A 28 3.69 11.65 -17.86
C TRP A 28 2.28 12.19 -17.63
N CYS A 29 1.23 11.38 -17.78
CA CYS A 29 -0.13 11.78 -17.46
C CYS A 29 -0.35 11.95 -15.94
N LEU A 30 0.46 11.31 -15.09
CA LEU A 30 0.28 11.39 -13.63
C LEU A 30 0.47 12.81 -13.08
N GLY A 31 1.27 13.66 -13.73
CA GLY A 31 1.43 15.07 -13.32
C GLY A 31 0.13 15.87 -13.46
N LEU A 32 -0.53 15.73 -14.62
CA LEU A 32 -1.82 16.35 -14.91
C LEU A 32 -2.97 15.75 -14.09
N LEU A 33 -2.89 14.44 -13.80
CA LEU A 33 -3.94 13.70 -13.11
C LEU A 33 -3.71 13.57 -11.60
N ALA A 34 -2.67 14.20 -11.05
CA ALA A 34 -2.38 14.20 -9.62
C ALA A 34 -3.60 14.60 -8.76
N PRO A 35 -4.43 15.60 -9.16
CA PRO A 35 -5.66 15.91 -8.46
C PRO A 35 -6.70 14.79 -8.51
N LEU A 36 -6.81 14.08 -9.64
CA LEU A 36 -7.76 12.96 -9.81
C LEU A 36 -7.42 11.79 -8.88
N LEU A 37 -6.15 11.60 -8.53
CA LEU A 37 -5.74 10.63 -7.51
C LEU A 37 -6.41 10.89 -6.14
N THR A 38 -6.89 12.11 -5.87
CA THR A 38 -7.58 12.46 -4.61
C THR A 38 -9.10 12.18 -4.64
N ILE A 39 -9.67 11.88 -5.81
CA ILE A 39 -11.11 11.74 -6.03
C ILE A 39 -11.53 10.27 -6.15
N LEU A 40 -10.59 9.37 -6.45
CA LEU A 40 -10.86 7.94 -6.58
C LEU A 40 -11.46 7.34 -5.31
N PRO A 41 -12.53 6.54 -5.41
CA PRO A 41 -13.07 5.86 -4.25
C PRO A 41 -12.10 4.80 -3.72
N PRO A 42 -12.08 4.56 -2.40
CA PRO A 42 -11.30 3.49 -1.80
C PRO A 42 -11.92 2.13 -2.09
N ASN A 43 -11.08 1.10 -2.11
CA ASN A 43 -11.50 -0.28 -2.02
C ASN A 43 -12.18 -0.51 -0.64
N LYS A 44 -13.52 -0.61 -0.64
CA LYS A 44 -14.32 -0.71 0.59
C LYS A 44 -13.99 -1.97 1.42
N PRO A 45 -13.90 -3.18 0.83
CA PRO A 45 -13.43 -4.38 1.56
C PRO A 45 -12.10 -4.18 2.27
N MET A 46 -11.11 -3.64 1.55
CA MET A 46 -9.78 -3.37 2.11
C MET A 46 -9.86 -2.34 3.25
N LEU A 47 -10.56 -1.23 3.04
CA LEU A 47 -10.71 -0.21 4.07
C LEU A 47 -11.38 -0.74 5.33
N LYS A 48 -12.39 -1.62 5.19
CA LYS A 48 -13.05 -2.28 6.34
C LYS A 48 -12.08 -3.19 7.09
N MET A 49 -11.27 -3.98 6.39
CA MET A 49 -10.27 -4.86 6.98
C MET A 49 -9.22 -4.06 7.76
N ILE A 50 -8.69 -2.99 7.17
CA ILE A 50 -7.63 -2.16 7.76
C ILE A 50 -8.15 -1.42 8.99
N ARG A 51 -9.39 -0.92 8.97
CA ARG A 51 -10.03 -0.32 10.15
C ARG A 51 -10.18 -1.32 11.29
N LYS A 52 -10.56 -2.57 11.01
CA LYS A 52 -10.63 -3.62 12.03
C LYS A 52 -9.25 -3.92 12.62
N PHE A 53 -8.24 -4.07 11.75
CA PHE A 53 -6.86 -4.31 12.18
C PHE A 53 -6.28 -3.16 13.03
N ARG A 54 -6.60 -1.90 12.69
CA ARG A 54 -6.22 -0.76 13.54
C ARG A 54 -6.91 -0.80 14.90
N LYS A 55 -8.21 -1.14 14.94
CA LYS A 55 -8.99 -1.24 16.19
C LYS A 55 -8.46 -2.31 17.14
N SER A 56 -7.84 -3.37 16.62
CA SER A 56 -7.17 -4.39 17.43
C SER A 56 -5.74 -4.00 17.86
N GLY A 57 -5.33 -2.74 17.68
CA GLY A 57 -4.01 -2.25 18.10
C GLY A 57 -2.90 -2.36 17.04
N GLY A 58 -3.18 -2.96 15.88
CA GLY A 58 -2.19 -3.15 14.82
C GLY A 58 -1.63 -1.85 14.24
N LYS A 59 -0.38 -1.91 13.76
CA LYS A 59 0.31 -0.81 13.06
C LYS A 59 0.20 -0.98 11.56
N ILE A 60 -0.15 0.09 10.85
CA ILE A 60 -0.34 0.09 9.40
C ILE A 60 0.68 1.02 8.75
N ILE A 61 1.47 0.46 7.83
CA ILE A 61 2.48 1.19 7.06
C ILE A 61 2.06 1.16 5.60
N ILE A 62 1.82 2.34 5.02
CA ILE A 62 1.56 2.46 3.58
C ILE A 62 2.90 2.49 2.85
N ILE A 63 3.10 1.61 1.86
CA ILE A 63 4.32 1.54 1.05
C ILE A 63 3.92 1.62 -0.41
N SER A 64 4.06 2.80 -1.01
CA SER A 64 3.60 3.07 -2.37
C SER A 64 4.78 3.25 -3.33
N SER A 65 4.62 2.75 -4.55
CA SER A 65 5.59 2.98 -5.64
C SER A 65 5.50 4.40 -6.24
N ARG A 66 4.59 5.25 -5.77
CA ARG A 66 4.49 6.64 -6.22
C ARG A 66 5.79 7.41 -5.94
N PRO A 67 6.19 8.36 -6.81
CA PRO A 67 7.30 9.26 -6.54
C PRO A 67 7.05 10.12 -5.30
N LYS A 68 8.13 10.55 -4.62
CA LYS A 68 8.05 11.37 -3.41
C LYS A 68 7.25 12.67 -3.59
N CYS A 69 7.27 13.28 -4.77
CA CYS A 69 6.48 14.49 -5.06
C CYS A 69 4.96 14.26 -4.92
N PHE A 70 4.47 13.02 -5.05
CA PHE A 70 3.06 12.66 -4.88
C PHE A 70 2.67 12.31 -3.43
N MET A 71 3.60 12.42 -2.47
CA MET A 71 3.33 12.06 -1.08
C MET A 71 2.21 12.91 -0.47
N LYS A 72 2.20 14.22 -0.75
CA LYS A 72 1.15 15.15 -0.27
C LYS A 72 -0.24 14.76 -0.78
N PHE A 73 -0.36 14.43 -2.08
CA PHE A 73 -1.63 13.97 -2.66
C PHE A 73 -2.10 12.65 -2.06
N SER A 74 -1.17 11.71 -1.83
CA SER A 74 -1.46 10.43 -1.19
C SER A 74 -1.95 10.62 0.25
N GLN A 75 -1.32 11.51 1.02
CA GLN A 75 -1.77 11.86 2.38
C GLN A 75 -3.14 12.55 2.39
N LEU A 76 -3.39 13.46 1.45
CA LEU A 76 -4.71 14.10 1.29
C LEU A 76 -5.80 13.08 1.02
N TRP A 77 -5.55 12.12 0.13
CA TRP A 77 -6.48 11.03 -0.15
C TRP A 77 -6.72 10.16 1.09
N LEU A 78 -5.67 9.73 1.79
CA LEU A 78 -5.78 8.94 3.02
C LEU A 78 -6.60 9.67 4.10
N ARG A 79 -6.40 10.99 4.25
CA ARG A 79 -7.16 11.83 5.17
C ARG A 79 -8.63 11.95 4.77
N LYS A 80 -8.90 12.26 3.50
CA LYS A 80 -10.27 12.40 2.95
C LYS A 80 -11.10 11.14 3.21
N TYR A 81 -10.54 9.97 2.95
CA TYR A 81 -11.24 8.69 3.12
C TYR A 81 -11.11 8.08 4.53
N LYS A 82 -10.50 8.81 5.48
CA LYS A 82 -10.29 8.37 6.86
C LYS A 82 -9.68 6.96 6.90
N VAL A 83 -8.61 6.77 6.12
CA VAL A 83 -7.83 5.53 6.12
C VAL A 83 -6.91 5.59 7.33
N PRO A 84 -6.97 4.63 8.26
CA PRO A 84 -6.07 4.62 9.39
C PRO A 84 -4.68 4.13 8.94
N TYR A 85 -3.64 4.89 9.23
CA TYR A 85 -2.26 4.52 8.98
C TYR A 85 -1.33 5.16 10.02
N ASN A 86 -0.15 4.58 10.23
CA ASN A 86 0.88 5.10 11.12
C ASN A 86 1.95 5.86 10.33
N LYS A 87 2.38 5.31 9.19
CA LYS A 87 3.39 5.93 8.31
C LYS A 87 3.03 5.68 6.85
N ILE A 88 3.53 6.55 5.98
CA ILE A 88 3.53 6.38 4.52
C ILE A 88 4.96 6.52 3.99
N ARG A 89 5.36 5.62 3.11
CA ARG A 89 6.65 5.62 2.41
C ARG A 89 6.40 5.54 0.91
N CYS A 90 6.82 6.57 0.20
CA CYS A 90 6.79 6.63 -1.27
C CYS A 90 8.18 6.29 -1.81
N VAL A 91 8.34 5.12 -2.44
CA VAL A 91 9.65 4.59 -2.87
C VAL A 91 10.03 4.96 -4.31
N GLY A 92 9.08 5.44 -5.09
CA GLY A 92 9.25 5.72 -6.52
C GLY A 92 9.30 4.46 -7.40
N PHE A 93 9.41 4.66 -8.71
CA PHE A 93 9.30 3.59 -9.70
C PHE A 93 10.59 2.77 -9.88
N ILE A 94 11.75 3.42 -9.72
CA ILE A 94 13.06 2.79 -9.92
C ILE A 94 13.34 1.79 -8.78
N ASN A 95 13.63 0.54 -9.14
CA ASN A 95 13.90 -0.56 -8.21
C ASN A 95 12.81 -0.70 -7.12
N ARG A 96 11.54 -0.46 -7.50
CA ARG A 96 10.41 -0.42 -6.56
C ARG A 96 10.27 -1.68 -5.70
N SER A 97 10.53 -2.87 -6.25
CA SER A 97 10.45 -4.13 -5.49
C SER A 97 11.49 -4.20 -4.38
N LEU A 98 12.75 -3.90 -4.70
CA LEU A 98 13.85 -3.85 -3.73
C LEU A 98 13.63 -2.77 -2.67
N ARG A 99 13.19 -1.57 -3.09
CA ARG A 99 12.93 -0.48 -2.15
C ARG A 99 11.74 -0.76 -1.23
N LYS A 100 10.70 -1.42 -1.74
CA LYS A 100 9.58 -1.91 -0.91
C LYS A 100 10.09 -2.89 0.14
N LEU A 101 10.91 -3.87 -0.26
CA LEU A 101 11.52 -4.83 0.65
C LEU A 101 12.34 -4.15 1.76
N GLN A 102 13.20 -3.20 1.40
CA GLN A 102 13.99 -2.43 2.37
C GLN A 102 13.11 -1.69 3.39
N VAL A 103 12.02 -1.08 2.94
CA VAL A 103 11.05 -0.42 3.84
C VAL A 103 10.36 -1.45 4.73
N MET A 104 9.99 -2.61 4.19
CA MET A 104 9.32 -3.69 4.93
C MET A 104 10.21 -4.23 6.06
N GLN A 105 11.50 -4.46 5.77
CA GLN A 105 12.49 -4.88 6.76
C GLN A 105 12.71 -3.80 7.83
N ALA A 106 12.92 -2.54 7.42
CA ALA A 106 13.15 -1.44 8.35
C ALA A 106 11.97 -1.16 9.28
N GLU A 107 10.73 -1.30 8.78
CA GLU A 107 9.51 -1.08 9.56
C GLU A 107 8.97 -2.38 10.20
N LYS A 108 9.71 -3.49 10.10
CA LYS A 108 9.37 -4.82 10.64
C LYS A 108 7.97 -5.32 10.21
N VAL A 109 7.64 -5.12 8.94
CA VAL A 109 6.37 -5.56 8.34
C VAL A 109 6.32 -7.09 8.32
N LYS A 110 5.30 -7.68 8.95
CA LYS A 110 5.09 -9.14 8.97
C LYS A 110 4.15 -9.63 7.88
N CYS A 111 3.30 -8.74 7.36
CA CYS A 111 2.38 -9.05 6.27
C CYS A 111 2.28 -7.87 5.31
N PHE A 112 2.31 -8.14 4.00
CA PHE A 112 2.22 -7.13 2.96
C PHE A 112 1.14 -7.47 1.94
N ILE A 113 0.35 -6.47 1.55
CA ILE A 113 -0.72 -6.62 0.57
C ILE A 113 -0.41 -5.73 -0.63
N ASP A 114 -0.35 -6.34 -1.81
CA ASP A 114 0.00 -5.67 -3.07
C ASP A 114 -0.78 -6.31 -4.23
N ASP A 115 -1.26 -5.52 -5.18
CA ASP A 115 -1.96 -6.02 -6.37
C ASP A 115 -0.99 -6.51 -7.46
N ASP A 116 0.25 -6.01 -7.48
CA ASP A 116 1.23 -6.32 -8.50
C ASP A 116 1.83 -7.72 -8.29
N CYS A 117 1.51 -8.66 -9.20
CA CYS A 117 1.98 -10.04 -9.12
C CYS A 117 3.50 -10.15 -9.19
N GLY A 118 4.17 -9.29 -9.96
CA GLY A 118 5.63 -9.30 -10.09
C GLY A 118 6.30 -8.89 -8.79
N ILE A 119 5.77 -7.86 -8.12
CA ILE A 119 6.24 -7.45 -6.80
C ILE A 119 5.99 -8.56 -5.77
N ARG A 120 4.79 -9.17 -5.77
CA ARG A 120 4.48 -10.26 -4.84
C ARG A 120 5.42 -11.45 -4.99
N ASN A 121 5.69 -11.88 -6.23
CA ASN A 121 6.58 -13.01 -6.49
C ASN A 121 8.01 -12.71 -6.04
N PHE A 122 8.53 -11.54 -6.43
CA PHE A 122 9.83 -11.06 -5.95
C PHE A 122 9.94 -11.08 -4.43
N LEU A 123 8.94 -10.56 -3.72
CA LEU A 123 8.97 -10.50 -2.25
C LEU A 123 8.90 -11.89 -1.60
N LYS A 124 8.13 -12.82 -2.17
CA LYS A 124 8.06 -14.20 -1.67
C LYS A 124 9.39 -14.94 -1.81
N GLU A 125 10.12 -14.68 -2.89
CA GLU A 125 11.44 -15.29 -3.14
C GLU A 125 12.52 -14.71 -2.23
N ASN A 126 12.47 -13.39 -1.97
CA ASN A 126 13.55 -12.68 -1.29
C ASN A 126 13.33 -12.53 0.22
N GLU A 127 12.11 -12.73 0.72
CA GLU A 127 11.80 -12.59 2.15
C GLU A 127 10.61 -13.50 2.55
N PRO A 128 10.85 -14.82 2.69
CA PRO A 128 9.80 -15.81 2.90
C PRO A 128 9.09 -15.66 4.25
N LEU A 129 9.68 -14.96 5.20
CA LEU A 129 9.12 -14.70 6.53
C LEU A 129 7.95 -13.70 6.49
N ILE A 130 7.84 -12.89 5.44
CA ILE A 130 6.76 -11.93 5.30
C ILE A 130 5.59 -12.58 4.56
N LYS A 131 4.41 -12.56 5.18
CA LYS A 131 3.19 -13.05 4.55
C LYS A 131 2.72 -12.10 3.44
N ILE A 132 2.91 -12.49 2.19
CA ILE A 132 2.50 -11.71 1.01
C ILE A 132 1.10 -12.13 0.53
N LEU A 133 0.18 -11.17 0.44
CA LEU A 133 -1.23 -11.40 0.10
C LEU A 133 -1.70 -10.52 -1.06
N SER A 134 -2.74 -10.96 -1.76
CA SER A 134 -3.45 -10.14 -2.76
C SER A 134 -4.54 -9.28 -2.08
N PRO A 135 -4.95 -8.16 -2.69
CA PRO A 135 -6.03 -7.34 -2.17
C PRO A 135 -7.37 -8.09 -2.16
N LEU A 136 -8.26 -7.67 -1.27
CA LEU A 136 -9.67 -8.08 -1.29
C LEU A 136 -10.38 -7.34 -2.43
N VAL A 137 -11.11 -8.07 -3.28
CA VAL A 137 -11.96 -7.51 -4.34
C VAL A 137 -13.39 -7.40 -3.85
#